data_AF-A0A4U0W052-F1
#
_entry.id   AF-A0A4U0W052-F1
#
_cell.length_a   1.000
_cell.length_b   1.000
_cell.length_c   1.000
_cell.angle_alpha   90.00
_cell.angle_beta   90.00
_cell.angle_gamma   90.00
#
_symmetry.space_group_name_H-M   'P 1'
#
loop_
_entity.id
_entity.type
_entity.pdbx_description
1 polymer ?
#
loop_
_entity_poly.entity_id
_entity_poly.type
_entity_poly.pdbx_seq_one_letter_code
_entity_poly.pdbx_strand_id
1 'polypeptide(L)'
;MALDNVRRREERYTRVEDYLDDKLQAAADLDTLDLLLENVKNQQGLLRKQLEDAERDLRGARQAARDHTSSIRQKADQFREEQGDIDRRLLIVTQSETSDEARPQFEKIMDKLHRFDVATEYMELLKEVHALSKLSQSQLKISDEAALEPYHRLQRLLSSLQPLQDAAEGAAPHVVDHVDQMVQKLRQEIRDSFSADLEKTLTKIYWPRADATIPPTFQQEWSNN
;
A
#
# COMPACT_ATOMS: atom_id res chain seq x y z
N MET A 1 12.93 -53.59 6.69
CA MET A 1 12.38 -52.74 7.77
C MET A 1 12.15 -53.48 9.09
N ALA A 2 11.68 -54.74 9.11
CA ALA A 2 11.47 -55.46 10.38
C ALA A 2 12.78 -55.80 11.14
N LEU A 3 13.83 -56.21 10.44
CA LEU A 3 15.13 -56.57 11.06
C LEU A 3 15.86 -55.36 11.69
N ASP A 4 15.65 -54.16 11.15
CA ASP A 4 16.29 -52.92 11.61
C ASP A 4 15.69 -52.40 12.93
N ASN A 5 14.40 -52.69 13.16
CA ASN A 5 13.73 -52.37 14.42
C ASN A 5 14.09 -53.34 15.56
N VAL A 6 14.40 -54.61 15.25
CA VAL A 6 14.85 -55.61 16.23
C VAL A 6 16.27 -55.25 16.72
N ARG A 7 17.17 -54.94 15.79
CA ARG A 7 18.55 -54.54 16.10
C ARG A 7 18.64 -53.27 16.95
N ARG A 8 17.83 -52.24 16.65
CA ARG A 8 17.73 -51.02 17.47
C ARG A 8 17.09 -51.23 18.85
N ARG A 9 16.40 -52.36 19.06
CA ARG A 9 15.84 -52.73 20.37
C ARG A 9 16.93 -53.36 21.23
N GLU A 10 17.66 -54.32 20.66
CA GLU A 10 18.79 -54.99 21.32
C GLU A 10 19.88 -53.99 21.74
N GLU A 11 20.27 -53.07 20.86
CA GLU A 11 21.25 -52.01 21.17
C GLU A 11 20.80 -51.08 22.32
N ARG A 12 19.48 -50.90 22.49
CA ARG A 12 18.92 -50.11 23.61
C ARG A 12 18.94 -50.89 24.91
N TYR A 13 18.69 -52.19 24.89
CA TYR A 13 18.77 -53.03 26.08
C TYR A 13 20.22 -53.14 26.59
N THR A 14 21.19 -53.34 25.70
CA THR A 14 22.62 -53.42 26.07
C THR A 14 23.13 -52.11 26.68
N ARG A 15 22.73 -50.95 26.15
CA ARG A 15 23.13 -49.65 26.72
C ARG A 15 22.53 -49.36 28.09
N VAL A 16 21.33 -49.87 28.36
CA VAL A 16 20.70 -49.75 29.67
C VAL A 16 21.40 -50.66 30.67
N GLU A 17 21.77 -51.86 30.25
CA GLU A 17 22.51 -52.82 31.06
C GLU A 17 23.89 -52.28 31.45
N ASP A 18 24.68 -51.79 30.49
CA ASP A 18 25.99 -51.19 30.75
C ASP A 18 25.91 -49.96 31.68
N TYR A 19 24.88 -49.13 31.54
CA TYR A 19 24.66 -47.96 32.40
C TYR A 19 24.27 -48.36 33.83
N LEU A 20 23.51 -49.45 33.99
CA LEU A 20 23.13 -49.96 35.30
C LEU A 20 24.33 -50.61 36.00
N ASP A 21 25.20 -51.29 35.24
CA ASP A 21 26.41 -51.93 35.76
C ASP A 21 27.44 -50.87 36.23
N ASP A 22 27.61 -49.78 35.48
CA ASP A 22 28.48 -48.65 35.85
C ASP A 22 28.00 -47.87 37.10
N LYS A 23 26.71 -48.00 37.48
CA LYS A 23 26.11 -47.26 38.60
C LYS A 23 25.94 -48.07 39.89
N LEU A 24 26.18 -49.38 39.88
CA LEU A 24 25.89 -50.28 41.01
C LEU A 24 27.13 -50.96 41.58
N GLN A 25 28.25 -50.23 41.69
CA GLN A 25 29.58 -50.81 41.95
C GLN A 25 29.89 -51.04 43.44
N ALA A 26 29.19 -50.41 44.39
CA ALA A 26 29.41 -50.57 45.83
C ALA A 26 28.11 -50.73 46.65
N ALA A 27 28.19 -51.39 47.82
CA ALA A 27 27.03 -51.62 48.69
C ALA A 27 26.38 -50.34 49.25
N ALA A 28 27.08 -49.21 49.25
CA ALA A 28 26.54 -47.88 49.58
C ALA A 28 25.69 -47.26 48.46
N ASP A 29 25.80 -47.77 47.22
CA ASP A 29 24.99 -47.33 46.08
C ASP A 29 23.57 -47.93 46.12
N LEU A 30 23.34 -48.94 46.96
CA LEU A 30 22.01 -49.52 47.19
C LEU A 30 21.04 -48.50 47.81
N ASP A 31 21.52 -47.55 48.61
CA ASP A 31 20.72 -46.44 49.13
C ASP A 31 20.32 -45.43 48.03
N THR A 32 21.06 -45.40 46.90
CA THR A 32 20.73 -44.57 45.72
C THR A 32 19.91 -45.30 44.66
N LEU A 33 19.68 -46.60 44.84
CA LEU A 33 19.00 -47.46 43.88
C LEU A 33 17.52 -47.09 43.73
N ASP A 34 16.86 -46.70 44.82
CA ASP A 34 15.49 -46.21 44.79
C ASP A 34 15.36 -44.90 43.99
N LEU A 35 16.30 -43.97 44.17
CA LEU A 35 16.34 -42.72 43.40
C LEU A 35 16.61 -42.97 41.91
N LEU A 36 17.48 -43.94 41.59
CA LEU A 36 17.79 -44.31 40.21
C LEU A 36 16.60 -45.02 39.55
N LEU A 37 15.92 -45.90 40.28
CA LEU A 37 14.69 -46.57 39.83
C LEU A 37 13.56 -45.56 39.60
N GLU A 38 13.40 -44.59 40.49
CA GLU A 38 12.42 -43.51 40.36
C GLU A 38 12.73 -42.63 39.14
N ASN A 39 14.00 -42.26 38.93
CA ASN A 39 14.43 -41.49 37.77
C ASN A 39 14.20 -42.26 36.46
N VAL A 40 14.55 -43.55 36.40
CA VAL A 40 14.29 -44.40 35.22
C VAL A 40 12.80 -44.53 34.95
N LYS A 41 11.96 -44.69 35.99
CA LYS A 41 10.49 -44.72 35.84
C LYS A 41 9.96 -43.40 35.30
N ASN A 42 10.44 -42.27 35.82
CA ASN A 42 10.06 -40.93 35.37
C ASN A 42 10.48 -40.69 33.91
N GLN A 43 11.71 -41.07 33.55
CA GLN A 43 12.20 -40.98 32.17
C GLN A 43 11.43 -41.89 31.22
N GLN A 44 11.11 -43.13 31.61
CA GLN A 44 10.27 -44.01 30.81
C GLN A 44 8.85 -43.46 30.62
N GLY A 45 8.26 -42.89 31.68
CA GLY A 45 6.97 -42.21 31.61
C GLY A 45 6.99 -41.03 30.64
N LEU A 46 8.04 -40.21 30.70
CA LEU A 46 8.23 -39.07 29.79
C LEU A 46 8.42 -39.53 28.34
N LEU A 47 9.28 -40.51 28.09
CA LEU A 47 9.53 -41.04 26.75
C LEU A 47 8.28 -41.67 26.14
N ARG A 48 7.46 -42.35 26.95
CA ARG A 48 6.19 -42.92 26.50
C ARG A 48 5.21 -41.82 26.09
N LYS A 49 5.11 -40.76 26.89
CA LYS A 49 4.28 -39.60 26.56
C LYS A 49 4.76 -38.90 25.29
N GLN A 50 6.06 -38.68 25.15
CA GLN A 50 6.66 -38.10 23.95
C GLN A 50 6.40 -38.96 22.70
N LEU A 51 6.44 -40.28 22.82
CA LEU A 51 6.12 -41.18 21.72
C LEU A 51 4.64 -41.08 21.33
N GLU A 52 3.73 -41.07 22.30
CA GLU A 52 2.29 -40.92 22.07
C GLU A 52 1.95 -39.57 21.40
N ASP A 53 2.62 -38.50 21.82
CA ASP A 53 2.47 -37.16 21.24
C ASP A 53 3.05 -37.12 19.82
N ALA A 54 4.26 -37.65 19.59
CA ALA A 54 4.86 -37.71 18.26
C ALA A 54 4.04 -38.54 17.27
N GLU A 55 3.43 -39.64 17.72
CA GLU A 55 2.50 -40.42 16.90
C GLU A 55 1.23 -39.64 16.56
N ARG A 56 0.69 -38.87 17.51
CA ARG A 56 -0.49 -38.02 17.28
C ARG A 56 -0.17 -36.93 16.26
N ASP A 57 0.98 -36.27 16.42
CA ASP A 57 1.44 -35.21 15.52
C ASP A 57 1.70 -35.75 14.11
N LEU A 58 2.33 -36.93 13.99
CA LEU A 58 2.55 -37.58 12.70
C LEU A 58 1.22 -37.93 12.00
N ARG A 59 0.23 -38.42 12.75
CA ARG A 59 -1.11 -38.68 12.19
C ARG A 59 -1.77 -37.38 11.72
N GLY A 60 -1.70 -36.32 12.53
CA GLY A 60 -2.22 -34.99 12.18
C GLY A 60 -1.57 -34.42 10.92
N ALA A 61 -0.23 -34.44 10.84
CA ALA A 61 0.52 -33.97 9.70
C ALA A 61 0.21 -34.77 8.42
N ARG A 62 0.08 -36.10 8.53
CA ARG A 62 -0.32 -36.96 7.39
C ARG A 62 -1.73 -36.64 6.90
N GLN A 63 -2.66 -36.39 7.79
CA GLN A 63 -4.03 -36.03 7.43
C GLN A 63 -4.06 -34.65 6.76
N ALA A 64 -3.43 -33.65 7.36
CA ALA A 64 -3.34 -32.31 6.79
C ALA A 64 -2.68 -32.30 5.40
N ALA A 65 -1.63 -33.09 5.19
CA ALA A 65 -0.99 -33.22 3.88
C ALA A 65 -1.92 -33.84 2.82
N ARG A 66 -2.74 -34.84 3.20
CA ARG A 66 -3.75 -35.44 2.30
C ARG A 66 -4.85 -34.44 1.95
N ASP A 67 -5.37 -33.74 2.95
CA ASP A 67 -6.43 -32.74 2.77
C ASP A 67 -5.95 -31.58 1.89
N HIS A 68 -4.71 -31.13 2.11
CA HIS A 68 -4.08 -30.10 1.29
C HIS A 68 -3.89 -30.56 -0.16
N THR A 69 -3.42 -31.79 -0.37
CA THR A 69 -3.26 -32.36 -1.72
C THR A 69 -4.61 -32.46 -2.43
N SER A 70 -5.67 -32.86 -1.72
CA SER A 70 -7.04 -32.91 -2.26
C SER A 70 -7.53 -31.52 -2.65
N SER A 71 -7.34 -30.52 -1.77
CA SER A 71 -7.72 -29.12 -2.05
C SER A 71 -6.99 -28.54 -3.27
N ILE A 72 -5.69 -28.81 -3.43
CA ILE A 72 -4.93 -28.37 -4.59
C ILE A 72 -5.48 -29.00 -5.87
N ARG A 73 -5.79 -30.30 -5.86
CA ARG A 73 -6.38 -30.97 -7.04
C ARG A 73 -7.72 -30.35 -7.42
N GLN A 74 -8.60 -30.14 -6.45
CA GLN A 74 -9.90 -29.50 -6.69
C GLN A 74 -9.74 -28.10 -7.29
N LYS A 75 -8.82 -27.28 -6.77
CA LYS A 75 -8.52 -25.95 -7.33
C LYS A 75 -7.97 -26.04 -8.75
N ALA A 76 -7.10 -27.01 -9.03
CA ALA A 76 -6.54 -27.21 -10.35
C ALA A 76 -7.60 -27.67 -11.37
N ASP A 77 -8.59 -28.44 -10.93
CA ASP A 77 -9.71 -28.87 -11.77
C ASP A 77 -10.65 -27.69 -12.05
N GLN A 78 -11.03 -26.92 -11.02
CA GLN A 78 -11.82 -25.70 -11.18
C GLN A 78 -11.14 -24.69 -12.12
N PHE A 79 -9.83 -24.46 -11.94
CA PHE A 79 -9.07 -23.57 -12.80
C PHE A 79 -9.08 -24.04 -14.26
N ARG A 80 -8.98 -25.35 -14.50
CA ARG A 80 -9.07 -25.91 -15.86
C ARG A 80 -10.44 -25.73 -16.49
N GLU A 81 -11.51 -25.86 -15.71
CA GLU A 81 -12.88 -25.59 -16.18
C GLU A 81 -13.06 -24.11 -16.54
N GLU A 82 -12.59 -23.19 -15.68
CA GLU A 82 -12.62 -21.75 -15.91
C GLU A 82 -11.81 -21.35 -17.16
N GLN A 83 -10.60 -21.89 -17.32
CA GLN A 83 -9.79 -21.69 -18.54
C GLN A 83 -10.52 -22.19 -19.79
N GLY A 84 -11.15 -23.36 -19.73
CA GLY A 84 -11.94 -23.87 -20.85
C GLY A 84 -13.15 -23.00 -21.19
N ASP A 85 -13.77 -22.34 -20.20
CA ASP A 85 -14.82 -21.35 -20.46
C ASP A 85 -14.28 -20.08 -21.10
N ILE A 86 -13.14 -19.57 -20.61
CA ILE A 86 -12.46 -18.41 -21.20
C ILE A 86 -12.06 -18.70 -22.65
N ASP A 87 -11.45 -19.85 -22.94
CA ASP A 87 -11.04 -20.25 -24.28
C ASP A 87 -12.24 -20.35 -25.23
N ARG A 88 -13.37 -20.90 -24.77
CA ARG A 88 -14.61 -20.94 -25.54
C ARG A 88 -15.16 -19.55 -25.82
N ARG A 89 -15.19 -18.66 -24.83
CA ARG A 89 -15.64 -17.28 -25.02
C ARG A 89 -14.70 -16.53 -25.96
N LEU A 90 -13.39 -16.72 -25.84
CA LEU A 90 -12.40 -16.14 -26.72
C LEU A 90 -12.58 -16.66 -28.14
N LEU A 91 -12.86 -17.95 -28.34
CA LEU A 91 -13.20 -18.50 -29.65
C LEU A 91 -14.49 -17.90 -30.22
N ILE A 92 -15.53 -17.74 -29.41
CA ILE A 92 -16.79 -17.11 -29.83
C ILE A 92 -16.56 -15.64 -30.20
N VAL A 93 -15.79 -14.90 -29.40
CA VAL A 93 -15.46 -13.50 -29.66
C VAL A 93 -14.61 -13.40 -30.92
N THR A 94 -13.55 -14.18 -31.07
CA THR A 94 -12.67 -14.16 -32.26
C THR A 94 -13.37 -14.67 -33.52
N GLN A 95 -14.31 -15.61 -33.42
CA GLN A 95 -15.17 -16.00 -34.55
C GLN A 95 -16.22 -14.94 -34.85
N SER A 96 -16.76 -14.27 -33.84
CA SER A 96 -17.68 -13.12 -34.02
C SER A 96 -16.96 -11.89 -34.59
N GLU A 97 -15.66 -11.73 -34.32
CA GLU A 97 -14.75 -10.72 -34.87
C GLU A 97 -14.48 -10.89 -36.37
N THR A 98 -14.95 -11.98 -37.00
CA THR A 98 -14.97 -12.11 -38.48
C THR A 98 -16.18 -11.46 -39.14
N SER A 99 -17.11 -10.87 -38.38
CA SER A 99 -18.08 -9.92 -38.95
C SER A 99 -17.43 -8.53 -39.02
N ASP A 100 -17.21 -8.01 -40.23
CA ASP A 100 -16.65 -6.68 -40.52
C ASP A 100 -17.33 -5.52 -39.75
N GLU A 101 -18.51 -5.76 -39.16
CA GLU A 101 -19.27 -4.78 -38.37
C GLU A 101 -18.83 -4.69 -36.88
N ALA A 102 -18.21 -5.71 -36.31
CA ALA A 102 -17.90 -5.76 -34.87
C ALA A 102 -16.65 -4.93 -34.50
N ARG A 103 -15.64 -4.93 -35.36
CA ARG A 103 -14.40 -4.16 -35.17
C ARG A 103 -14.61 -2.64 -35.01
N PRO A 104 -15.34 -1.95 -35.92
CA PRO A 104 -15.58 -0.52 -35.75
C PRO A 104 -16.49 -0.21 -34.54
N GLN A 105 -17.33 -1.15 -34.10
CA GLN A 105 -18.15 -0.97 -32.91
C GLN A 105 -17.32 -1.10 -31.62
N PHE A 106 -16.36 -2.01 -31.59
CA PHE A 106 -15.42 -2.16 -30.48
C PHE A 106 -14.44 -0.98 -30.39
N GLU A 107 -13.86 -0.55 -31.51
CA GLU A 107 -13.03 0.67 -31.58
C GLU A 107 -13.81 1.88 -31.05
N LYS A 108 -15.08 2.05 -31.44
CA LYS A 108 -15.96 3.11 -30.88
C LYS A 108 -16.20 3.00 -29.38
N ILE A 109 -16.27 1.79 -28.82
CA ILE A 109 -16.48 1.59 -27.38
C ILE A 109 -15.17 1.88 -26.63
N MET A 110 -14.02 1.45 -27.17
CA MET A 110 -12.71 1.74 -26.59
C MET A 110 -12.36 3.22 -26.65
N ASP A 111 -12.69 3.90 -27.74
CA ASP A 111 -12.56 5.37 -27.83
C ASP A 111 -13.43 6.09 -26.80
N LYS A 112 -14.66 5.59 -26.56
CA LYS A 112 -15.53 6.16 -25.52
C LYS A 112 -14.99 5.92 -24.12
N LEU A 113 -14.43 4.74 -23.86
CA LEU A 113 -13.82 4.40 -22.57
C LEU A 113 -12.59 5.28 -22.34
N HIS A 114 -11.72 5.41 -23.33
CA HIS A 114 -10.56 6.29 -23.26
C HIS A 114 -10.96 7.75 -23.00
N ARG A 115 -11.97 8.27 -23.69
CA ARG A 115 -12.51 9.62 -23.43
C ARG A 115 -13.09 9.76 -22.03
N PHE A 116 -13.69 8.71 -21.48
CA PHE A 116 -14.25 8.72 -20.12
C PHE A 116 -13.15 8.73 -19.05
N ASP A 117 -12.09 7.94 -19.24
CA ASP A 117 -10.94 7.91 -18.35
C ASP A 117 -10.26 9.28 -18.33
N VAL A 118 -10.00 9.85 -19.51
CA VAL A 118 -9.48 11.20 -19.68
C VAL A 118 -10.38 12.25 -19.01
N ALA A 119 -11.70 12.17 -19.18
CA ALA A 119 -12.64 13.08 -18.53
C ALA A 119 -12.64 12.96 -16.99
N THR A 120 -12.42 11.76 -16.46
CA THR A 120 -12.36 11.49 -15.01
C THR A 120 -11.08 12.04 -14.42
N GLU A 121 -9.93 11.82 -15.07
CA GLU A 121 -8.64 12.41 -14.70
C GLU A 121 -8.71 13.95 -14.71
N TYR A 122 -9.33 14.54 -15.74
CA TYR A 122 -9.55 16.00 -15.78
C TYR A 122 -10.49 16.50 -14.68
N MET A 123 -11.51 15.74 -14.30
CA MET A 123 -12.42 16.12 -13.22
C MET A 123 -11.72 16.10 -11.86
N GLU A 124 -10.86 15.12 -11.60
CA GLU A 124 -10.05 15.07 -10.38
C GLU A 124 -9.07 16.25 -10.31
N LEU A 125 -8.42 16.57 -11.42
CA LEU A 125 -7.58 17.75 -11.53
C LEU A 125 -8.36 19.05 -11.26
N LEU A 126 -9.56 19.21 -11.83
CA LEU A 126 -10.42 20.38 -11.58
C LEU A 126 -10.78 20.52 -10.10
N LYS A 127 -11.04 19.40 -9.41
CA LYS A 127 -11.28 19.41 -7.96
C LYS A 127 -10.05 19.89 -7.19
N GLU A 128 -8.86 19.42 -7.55
CA GLU A 128 -7.60 19.84 -6.92
C GLU A 128 -7.35 21.34 -7.12
N VAL A 129 -7.51 21.83 -8.35
CA VAL A 129 -7.37 23.25 -8.68
C VAL A 129 -8.39 24.10 -7.89
N HIS A 130 -9.66 23.67 -7.80
CA HIS A 130 -10.67 24.36 -6.99
C HIS A 130 -10.34 24.35 -5.49
N ALA A 131 -9.79 23.25 -4.97
CA ALA A 131 -9.37 23.15 -3.58
C ALA A 131 -8.20 24.10 -3.28
N LEU A 132 -7.18 24.14 -4.16
CA LEU A 132 -6.05 25.04 -4.04
C LEU A 132 -6.47 26.51 -4.13
N SER A 133 -7.41 26.84 -5.02
CA SER A 133 -7.97 28.19 -5.15
C SER A 133 -8.68 28.63 -3.86
N LYS A 134 -9.54 27.77 -3.29
CA LYS A 134 -10.21 28.05 -2.00
C LYS A 134 -9.21 28.17 -0.86
N LEU A 135 -8.17 27.33 -0.84
CA LEU A 135 -7.12 27.40 0.18
C LEU A 135 -6.36 28.72 0.09
N SER A 136 -5.97 29.16 -1.11
CA SER A 136 -5.33 30.46 -1.33
C SER A 136 -6.21 31.61 -0.85
N GLN A 137 -7.50 31.63 -1.23
CA GLN A 137 -8.45 32.65 -0.77
C GLN A 137 -8.68 32.63 0.74
N SER A 138 -8.64 31.46 1.38
CA SER A 138 -8.76 31.36 2.84
C SER A 138 -7.49 31.83 3.56
N GLN A 139 -6.32 31.57 2.99
CA GLN A 139 -5.03 31.97 3.53
C GLN A 139 -4.79 33.47 3.36
N LEU A 140 -5.29 34.07 2.28
CA LEU A 140 -5.31 35.53 2.07
C LEU A 140 -6.05 36.30 3.18
N LYS A 141 -6.91 35.64 3.96
CA LYS A 141 -7.59 36.27 5.12
C LYS A 141 -6.77 36.20 6.41
N ILE A 142 -5.70 35.40 6.43
CA ILE A 142 -4.92 35.05 7.62
C ILE A 142 -3.50 35.61 7.50
N SER A 143 -2.87 35.46 6.34
CA SER A 143 -1.53 35.97 6.02
C SER A 143 -1.36 36.01 4.50
N ASP A 144 -0.92 37.15 3.99
CA ASP A 144 -0.73 37.38 2.56
C ASP A 144 0.41 36.53 1.99
N GLU A 145 1.48 36.30 2.77
CA GLU A 145 2.58 35.41 2.41
C GLU A 145 2.16 33.93 2.34
N ALA A 146 1.25 33.49 3.21
CA ALA A 146 0.73 32.13 3.18
C ALA A 146 -0.04 31.83 1.87
N ALA A 147 -0.72 32.82 1.28
CA ALA A 147 -1.49 32.65 0.05
C ALA A 147 -0.63 32.39 -1.20
N LEU A 148 0.68 32.68 -1.15
CA LEU A 148 1.63 32.52 -2.26
C LEU A 148 1.99 31.06 -2.54
N GLU A 149 2.08 30.21 -1.51
CA GLU A 149 2.40 28.78 -1.66
C GLU A 149 1.34 28.02 -2.49
N PRO A 150 0.03 28.12 -2.16
CA PRO A 150 -1.03 27.56 -2.99
C PRO A 150 -1.07 28.12 -4.41
N TYR A 151 -0.74 29.41 -4.59
CA TYR A 151 -0.68 30.06 -5.89
C TYR A 151 0.46 29.51 -6.76
N HIS A 152 1.65 29.30 -6.19
CA HIS A 152 2.77 28.69 -6.91
C HIS A 152 2.48 27.23 -7.30
N ARG A 153 1.78 26.47 -6.45
CA ARG A 153 1.31 25.12 -6.82
C ARG A 153 0.33 25.16 -7.99
N LEU A 154 -0.63 26.07 -7.98
CA LEU A 154 -1.56 26.28 -9.10
C LEU A 154 -0.84 26.63 -10.40
N GLN A 155 0.16 27.51 -10.34
CA GLN A 155 0.93 27.91 -11.52
C GLN A 155 1.75 26.75 -12.11
N ARG A 156 2.32 25.88 -11.26
CA ARG A 156 3.01 24.66 -11.72
C ARG A 156 2.04 23.69 -12.40
N LEU A 157 0.85 23.50 -11.82
CA LEU A 157 -0.20 22.64 -12.40
C LEU A 157 -0.65 23.16 -13.77
N LEU A 158 -0.87 24.47 -13.91
CA LEU A 158 -1.22 25.10 -15.20
C LEU A 158 -0.13 24.89 -16.24
N SER A 159 1.14 25.07 -15.86
CA SER A 159 2.30 24.86 -16.74
C SER A 159 2.46 23.41 -17.19
N SER A 160 2.09 22.45 -16.33
CA SER A 160 2.06 21.03 -16.70
C SER A 160 0.86 20.65 -17.55
N LEU A 161 -0.24 21.40 -17.53
CA LEU A 161 -1.45 21.09 -18.28
C LEU A 161 -1.38 21.44 -19.76
N GLN A 162 -0.68 22.54 -20.08
CA GLN A 162 -0.49 23.02 -21.45
C GLN A 162 0.03 21.94 -22.42
N PRO A 163 1.12 21.20 -22.11
CA PRO A 163 1.61 20.15 -23.01
C PRO A 163 0.71 18.90 -23.06
N LEU A 164 -0.09 18.64 -22.02
CA LEU A 164 -1.06 17.52 -22.04
C LEU A 164 -2.27 17.81 -22.93
N GLN A 165 -2.61 19.07 -23.16
CA GLN A 165 -3.69 19.47 -24.06
C GLN A 165 -3.41 19.11 -25.52
N ASP A 166 -2.16 19.28 -25.95
CA ASP A 166 -1.70 18.92 -27.30
C ASP A 166 -1.64 17.40 -27.49
N ALA A 167 -1.31 16.65 -26.43
CA ALA A 167 -1.27 15.19 -26.43
C ALA A 167 -2.68 14.53 -26.40
N ALA A 168 -3.69 15.24 -25.88
CA ALA A 168 -5.07 14.77 -25.76
C ALA A 168 -5.97 15.18 -26.95
N GLU A 169 -5.39 15.38 -28.14
CA GLU A 169 -6.09 15.68 -29.41
C GLU A 169 -7.14 16.80 -29.31
N GLY A 170 -6.92 17.81 -28.47
CA GLY A 170 -7.86 18.93 -28.32
C GLY A 170 -9.21 18.56 -27.71
N ALA A 171 -9.30 17.45 -26.96
CA ALA A 171 -10.54 17.01 -26.32
C ALA A 171 -11.04 17.92 -25.17
N ALA A 172 -10.20 18.82 -24.64
CA ALA A 172 -10.57 19.67 -23.51
C ALA A 172 -9.99 21.11 -23.53
N PRO A 173 -10.21 21.92 -24.59
CA PRO A 173 -9.71 23.31 -24.64
C PRO A 173 -10.35 24.18 -23.55
N HIS A 174 -11.64 23.95 -23.31
CA HIS A 174 -12.43 24.72 -22.34
C HIS A 174 -12.00 24.52 -20.89
N VAL A 175 -11.38 23.39 -20.55
CA VAL A 175 -10.93 23.11 -19.18
C VAL A 175 -9.67 23.90 -18.87
N VAL A 176 -8.71 23.93 -19.80
CA VAL A 176 -7.47 24.71 -19.66
C VAL A 176 -7.80 26.20 -19.57
N ASP A 177 -8.68 26.70 -20.45
CA ASP A 177 -9.14 28.09 -20.43
C ASP A 177 -9.81 28.46 -19.09
N HIS A 178 -10.66 27.58 -18.56
CA HIS A 178 -11.33 27.81 -17.27
C HIS A 178 -10.32 27.85 -16.10
N VAL A 179 -9.34 26.95 -16.10
CA VAL A 179 -8.28 26.93 -15.08
C VAL A 179 -7.40 28.19 -15.20
N ASP A 180 -7.01 28.61 -16.41
CA ASP A 180 -6.24 29.84 -16.62
C ASP A 180 -7.01 31.07 -16.14
N GLN A 181 -8.29 31.22 -16.50
CA GLN A 181 -9.13 32.33 -16.02
C GLN A 181 -9.22 32.37 -14.49
N MET A 182 -9.31 31.21 -13.84
CA MET A 182 -9.35 31.15 -12.38
C MET A 182 -8.01 31.52 -11.75
N VAL A 183 -6.89 31.11 -12.33
CA VAL A 183 -5.53 31.49 -11.88
C VAL A 183 -5.30 32.99 -12.07
N GLN A 184 -5.72 33.57 -13.20
CA GLN A 184 -5.64 35.02 -13.44
C GLN A 184 -6.47 35.80 -12.43
N LYS A 185 -7.68 35.34 -12.12
CA LYS A 185 -8.54 35.97 -11.11
C LYS A 185 -7.90 35.91 -9.72
N LEU A 186 -7.35 34.77 -9.33
CA LEU A 186 -6.68 34.62 -8.04
C LEU A 186 -5.44 35.52 -7.95
N ARG A 187 -4.65 35.61 -9.03
CA ARG A 187 -3.50 36.53 -9.12
C ARG A 187 -3.94 37.98 -8.92
N GLN A 188 -5.06 38.36 -9.52
CA GLN A 188 -5.63 39.70 -9.38
C GLN A 188 -6.06 39.97 -7.95
N GLU A 189 -6.75 39.02 -7.31
CA GLU A 189 -7.17 39.13 -5.90
C GLU A 189 -5.97 39.28 -4.95
N ILE A 190 -4.91 38.49 -5.15
CA ILE A 190 -3.65 38.60 -4.38
C ILE A 190 -2.98 39.96 -4.63
N ARG A 191 -2.88 40.40 -5.88
CA ARG A 191 -2.27 41.70 -6.20
C ARG A 191 -3.02 42.86 -5.54
N ASP A 192 -4.35 42.80 -5.54
CA ASP A 192 -5.20 43.85 -5.01
C ASP A 192 -5.13 43.90 -3.47
N SER A 193 -4.99 42.76 -2.78
CA SER A 193 -4.75 42.73 -1.32
C SER A 193 -3.40 43.35 -0.95
N PHE A 194 -2.31 42.91 -1.60
CA PHE A 194 -0.98 43.45 -1.38
C PHE A 194 -0.91 44.95 -1.68
N SER A 195 -1.58 45.40 -2.75
CA SER A 195 -1.64 46.82 -3.10
C SER A 195 -2.40 47.63 -2.06
N ALA A 196 -3.52 47.11 -1.54
CA ALA A 196 -4.29 47.76 -0.50
C ALA A 196 -3.52 47.85 0.83
N ASP A 197 -2.77 46.81 1.20
CA ASP A 197 -1.96 46.82 2.41
C ASP A 197 -0.73 47.72 2.29
N LEU A 198 -0.12 47.79 1.09
CA LEU A 198 0.89 48.80 0.78
C LEU A 198 0.31 50.22 0.86
N GLU A 199 -0.89 50.46 0.34
CA GLU A 199 -1.52 51.78 0.40
C GLU A 199 -1.86 52.18 1.85
N LYS A 200 -2.35 51.26 2.68
CA LYS A 200 -2.57 51.49 4.11
C LYS A 200 -1.27 51.82 4.85
N THR A 201 -0.16 51.17 4.51
CA THR A 201 1.13 51.45 5.15
C THR A 201 1.71 52.79 4.68
N LEU A 202 1.64 53.09 3.38
CA LEU A 202 2.10 54.37 2.82
C LEU A 202 1.29 55.57 3.34
N THR A 203 -0.02 55.43 3.49
CA THR A 203 -0.88 56.46 4.07
C THR A 203 -0.56 56.73 5.54
N LYS A 204 -0.17 55.71 6.33
CA LYS A 204 0.29 55.90 7.72
C LYS A 204 1.59 56.72 7.83
N ILE A 205 2.44 56.70 6.80
CA ILE A 205 3.70 57.47 6.75
C ILE A 205 3.50 58.84 6.05
N TYR A 206 2.26 59.20 5.69
CA TYR A 206 1.92 60.42 4.97
C TYR A 206 2.62 60.54 3.60
N TRP A 207 3.01 59.43 2.98
CA TRP A 207 3.50 59.39 1.60
C TRP A 207 2.38 59.83 0.64
N PRO A 208 2.64 60.63 -0.43
CA PRO A 208 3.92 61.05 -0.98
C PRO A 208 4.38 62.46 -0.55
N ARG A 209 4.05 62.94 0.66
CA ARG A 209 4.50 64.26 1.12
C ARG A 209 6.02 64.27 1.35
N ALA A 210 6.68 65.37 1.02
CA ALA A 210 8.13 65.52 1.10
C ALA A 210 8.70 65.38 2.53
N ASP A 211 7.83 65.47 3.53
CA ASP A 211 8.11 65.48 4.96
C ASP A 211 7.94 64.08 5.60
N ALA A 212 7.60 63.07 4.79
CA ALA A 212 7.43 61.68 5.22
C ALA A 212 8.75 61.09 5.73
N THR A 213 8.85 60.87 7.05
CA THR A 213 10.02 60.23 7.68
C THR A 213 9.70 58.77 7.92
N ILE A 214 10.48 57.84 7.37
CA ILE A 214 10.31 56.39 7.57
C ILE A 214 10.75 56.04 9.00
N PRO A 215 9.84 55.65 9.91
CA PRO A 215 10.22 55.28 11.27
C PRO A 215 11.01 53.95 11.27
N PRO A 216 11.99 53.74 12.18
CA PRO A 216 12.73 52.47 12.25
C PRO A 216 11.85 51.25 12.60
N THR A 217 10.67 51.46 13.19
CA THR A 217 9.66 50.41 13.44
C THR A 217 8.94 49.96 12.17
N PHE A 218 9.06 50.72 11.07
CA PHE A 218 8.47 50.37 9.77
C PHE A 218 9.04 49.08 9.19
N GLN A 219 10.34 48.83 9.39
CA GLN A 219 10.98 47.58 8.98
C GLN A 219 10.37 46.37 9.68
N GLN A 220 9.98 46.49 10.96
CA GLN A 220 9.39 45.40 11.73
C GLN A 220 7.93 45.14 11.35
N GLU A 221 7.16 46.19 11.07
CA GLU A 221 5.77 46.06 10.58
C GLU A 221 5.71 45.50 9.16
N TRP A 222 6.71 45.78 8.32
CA TRP A 222 6.78 45.25 6.96
C TRP A 222 7.24 43.79 6.91
N SER A 223 8.06 43.34 7.86
CA SER A 223 8.47 41.93 7.98
C SER A 223 7.43 41.00 8.63
N ASN A 224 6.34 41.55 9.19
CA ASN A 224 5.28 40.79 9.86
C ASN A 224 3.94 40.76 9.08
N ASN A 225 3.84 41.44 7.93
CA ASN A 225 2.73 41.35 6.98
C ASN A 225 3.13 40.47 5.81
#